data_AF-A0A953TK28-F1
#
_entry.id   AF-A0A953TK28-F1
#
_cell.length_a   1.000
_cell.length_b   1.000
_cell.length_c   1.000
_cell.angle_alpha   90.00
_cell.angle_beta   90.00
_cell.angle_gamma   90.00
#
_symmetry.space_group_name_H-M   'P 1'
#
loop_
_entity.id
_entity.type
_entity.pdbx_description
1 polymer ?
#
loop_
_entity_poly.entity_id
_entity_poly.type
_entity_poly.pdbx_seq_one_letter_code
_entity_poly.pdbx_strand_id
1 'polypeptide(L)' 'MRLVLRFLWNASRGHHLAPWRSPYLRWRMETYSGLKMDKIGFLEFWGFLFRERKQLKRFLLWTAEMENYARAKPRNP' A
#
# COMPACT_ATOMS: atom_id res chain seq x y z
N MET A 1 -2.56 13.54 -2.95
CA MET A 1 -1.21 13.07 -2.53
C MET A 1 -1.07 12.81 -1.04
N ARG A 2 -1.58 13.67 -0.14
CA ARG A 2 -1.41 13.52 1.33
C ARG A 2 -1.99 12.20 1.89
N LEU A 3 -3.10 11.71 1.35
CA LEU A 3 -3.74 10.45 1.76
C LEU A 3 -2.91 9.21 1.39
N VAL A 4 -2.21 9.27 0.25
CA VAL A 4 -1.32 8.20 -0.20
C VAL A 4 -0.16 8.00 0.77
N LEU A 5 0.47 9.11 1.15
CA LEU A 5 1.54 9.10 2.13
C LEU A 5 1.03 8.59 3.48
N ARG A 6 -0.21 8.94 3.86
CA ARG A 6 -0.83 8.48 5.11
C ARG A 6 -1.14 6.98 5.11
N PHE A 7 -1.62 6.43 3.98
CA PHE A 7 -1.81 4.99 3.83
C PHE A 7 -0.47 4.25 3.90
N LEU A 8 0.54 4.72 3.16
CA LEU A 8 1.86 4.11 3.18
C LEU A 8 2.47 4.15 4.58
N TRP A 9 2.32 5.27 5.29
CA TRP A 9 2.75 5.48 6.67
C TRP A 9 2.04 4.55 7.66
N ASN A 10 0.74 4.32 7.48
CA ASN A 10 0.02 3.34 8.28
C ASN A 10 0.40 1.90 7.94
N ALA A 11 0.66 1.59 6.68
CA ALA A 11 1.05 0.24 6.24
C ALA A 11 2.48 -0.12 6.66
N SER A 12 3.37 0.87 6.74
CA SER A 12 4.73 0.71 7.26
C SER A 12 4.82 0.92 8.78
N ARG A 13 3.69 1.11 9.48
CA ARG A 13 3.66 1.45 10.90
C ARG A 13 4.46 0.45 11.75
N GLY A 14 5.42 0.94 12.52
CA GLY A 14 6.37 0.14 13.32
C GLY A 14 7.67 -0.23 12.59
N HIS A 15 7.74 -0.02 11.27
CA HIS A 15 8.91 -0.30 10.44
C HIS A 15 9.13 0.82 9.40
N HIS A 16 8.90 2.08 9.77
CA HIS A 16 8.97 3.22 8.84
C HIS A 16 10.33 3.33 8.11
N LEU A 17 11.42 3.00 8.81
CA LEU A 17 12.79 3.06 8.26
C LEU A 17 13.17 1.81 7.45
N ALA A 18 12.47 0.69 7.66
CA ALA A 18 12.73 -0.58 7.00
C ALA A 18 11.42 -1.28 6.62
N PRO A 19 10.62 -0.71 5.68
CA PRO A 19 9.30 -1.22 5.33
C PRO A 19 9.32 -2.68 4.83
N TRP A 20 10.42 -3.15 4.26
CA TRP A 20 10.64 -4.55 3.86
C TRP A 20 10.65 -5.53 5.05
N ARG A 21 10.97 -5.07 6.27
CA ARG A 21 10.88 -5.90 7.48
C ARG A 21 9.47 -6.00 8.04
N SER A 22 8.54 -5.12 7.65
CA SER A 22 7.15 -5.16 8.14
C SER A 22 6.47 -6.45 7.73
N PRO A 23 5.97 -7.27 8.69
CA PRO A 23 5.27 -8.52 8.40
C PRO A 23 4.01 -8.28 7.55
N TYR A 24 3.29 -7.19 7.81
CA TYR A 24 2.08 -6.83 7.09
C TYR A 24 2.33 -6.51 5.62
N LEU A 25 3.38 -5.73 5.33
CA LEU A 25 3.78 -5.44 3.94
C LEU A 25 4.25 -6.71 3.24
N ARG A 26 5.04 -7.55 3.92
CA ARG A 26 5.52 -8.82 3.37
C ARG A 26 4.38 -9.76 2.99
N TRP A 27 3.38 -9.88 3.86
CA TRP A 27 2.19 -10.68 3.58
C TRP A 27 1.35 -10.10 2.43
N ARG A 28 1.19 -8.77 2.39
CA ARG A 28 0.52 -8.09 1.26
C ARG A 28 1.24 -8.36 -0.06
N MET A 29 2.55 -8.26 -0.10
CA MET A 29 3.31 -8.56 -1.32
C MET A 29 3.24 -10.03 -1.69
N GLU A 30 3.28 -10.96 -0.73
CA GLU A 30 3.10 -12.39 -1.01
C GLU A 30 1.75 -12.63 -1.70
N THR A 31 0.69 -11.98 -1.22
CA THR A 31 -0.66 -12.08 -1.84
C THR A 31 -0.70 -11.54 -3.26
N TYR A 32 -0.01 -10.42 -3.55
CA TYR A 32 -0.05 -9.79 -4.87
C TYR A 32 0.95 -10.36 -5.88
N SER A 33 2.11 -10.83 -5.42
CA SER A 33 3.22 -11.25 -6.27
C SER A 33 3.43 -12.75 -6.32
N GLY A 34 2.86 -13.52 -5.38
CA GLY A 34 3.13 -14.94 -5.21
C GLY A 34 4.56 -15.24 -4.73
N LEU A 35 5.37 -14.23 -4.41
CA LEU A 35 6.71 -14.40 -3.85
C LEU A 35 6.62 -14.71 -2.36
N LYS A 36 7.25 -15.81 -1.94
CA LYS A 36 7.32 -16.19 -0.52
C LYS A 36 7.98 -15.09 0.30
N MET A 37 7.40 -14.77 1.46
CA MET A 37 7.87 -13.77 2.44
C MET A 37 9.37 -13.89 2.78
N ASP A 38 9.96 -15.08 2.68
CA ASP A 38 11.37 -15.35 2.98
C ASP A 38 12.33 -14.78 1.93
N LYS A 39 11.90 -14.66 0.67
CA LYS A 39 12.72 -14.10 -0.42
C LYS A 39 12.61 -12.59 -0.58
N ILE A 40 11.69 -11.95 0.16
CA ILE A 40 11.46 -10.51 0.05
C ILE A 40 12.55 -9.75 0.82
N GLY A 41 13.70 -9.56 0.15
CA GLY A 41 14.79 -8.69 0.59
C GLY A 41 14.57 -7.22 0.22
N PHE A 42 15.58 -6.38 0.49
CA PHE A 42 15.55 -4.95 0.16
C PHE A 42 15.35 -4.69 -1.34
N LEU A 43 16.14 -5.35 -2.20
CA LEU A 43 16.08 -5.14 -3.66
C LEU A 43 14.77 -5.64 -4.26
N GLU A 44 14.31 -6.82 -3.84
CA GLU A 44 13.04 -7.40 -4.29
C GLU A 44 11.86 -6.51 -3.88
N PHE A 45 11.88 -5.99 -2.65
CA PHE A 45 10.88 -5.03 -2.16
C PHE A 45 10.81 -3.80 -3.06
N TRP A 46 11.94 -3.15 -3.30
CA TRP A 46 12.00 -1.93 -4.09
C TRP A 46 11.70 -2.17 -5.57
N GLY A 47 12.18 -3.29 -6.13
CA GLY A 47 11.89 -3.72 -7.49
C GLY A 47 10.39 -3.97 -7.69
N PHE A 48 9.75 -4.67 -6.76
CA PHE A 48 8.31 -4.86 -6.76
C PHE A 48 7.56 -3.53 -6.64
N LEU A 49 7.94 -2.68 -5.68
CA LEU A 49 7.31 -1.37 -5.49
C LEU A 49 7.38 -0.51 -6.75
N PHE A 50 8.52 -0.56 -7.46
CA PHE A 50 8.72 0.16 -8.72
C PHE A 50 7.93 -0.44 -9.88
N ARG A 51 7.88 -1.77 -9.98
CA ARG A 51 7.15 -2.49 -11.03
C ARG A 51 5.64 -2.25 -10.89
N GLU A 52 5.12 -2.42 -9.68
CA GLU A 52 3.71 -2.23 -9.35
C GLU A 52 3.34 -0.77 -9.07
N ARG A 53 4.27 0.18 -9.17
CA ARG A 53 4.02 1.61 -8.88
C ARG A 53 2.82 2.18 -9.63
N LYS A 54 2.56 1.70 -10.86
CA LYS A 54 1.41 2.12 -11.67
C LYS A 54 0.11 1.59 -11.08
N GLN A 55 0.06 0.31 -10.72
CA GLN A 55 -1.11 -0.31 -10.10
C GLN A 55 -1.37 0.27 -8.71
N LEU A 56 -0.33 0.43 -7.89
CA LEU A 56 -0.40 1.10 -6.60
C LEU A 56 -0.95 2.53 -6.75
N LYS A 57 -0.42 3.33 -7.69
CA LYS A 57 -0.95 4.68 -7.95
C LYS A 57 -2.43 4.65 -8.33
N ARG A 58 -2.86 3.70 -9.17
CA ARG A 58 -4.27 3.57 -9.59
C ARG A 58 -5.16 3.16 -8.42
N PHE A 59 -4.74 2.18 -7.61
CA PHE A 59 -5.42 1.78 -6.38
C PHE A 59 -5.55 2.94 -5.40
N LEU A 60 -4.48 3.71 -5.22
CA LEU A 60 -4.44 4.85 -4.31
C LEU A 60 -5.31 6.02 -4.78
N LEU A 61 -5.35 6.28 -6.09
CA LEU A 61 -6.29 7.23 -6.70
C LEU A 61 -7.73 6.80 -6.45
N TRP A 62 -8.04 5.53 -6.71
CA TRP A 62 -9.35 4.95 -6.42
C TRP A 62 -9.71 5.04 -4.93
N THR A 63 -8.76 4.78 -4.03
CA THR A 63 -8.99 4.89 -2.58
C THR A 63 -9.29 6.34 -2.17
N ALA A 64 -8.62 7.32 -2.78
CA ALA A 64 -8.92 8.73 -2.56
C ALA A 64 -10.31 9.10 -3.07
N GLU A 65 -10.74 8.51 -4.17
CA GLU A 65 -12.11 8.65 -4.68
C GLU A 65 -13.13 8.04 -3.71
N MET A 66 -12.88 6.82 -3.23
CA MET A 66 -13.71 6.14 -2.21
C MET A 66 -13.81 6.94 -0.90
N GLU A 67 -12.73 7.59 -0.46
CA GLU A 67 -12.78 8.44 0.73
C GLU A 67 -13.65 9.70 0.50
N ASN A 68 -13.67 10.25 -0.72
CA ASN A 68 -14.60 11.31 -1.08
C ASN A 68 -16.05 10.82 -1.07
N TYR A 69 -16.33 9.60 -1.54
CA TYR A 69 -17.65 8.99 -1.42
C TYR A 69 -18.02 8.71 0.05
N ALA A 70 -17.08 8.27 0.89
CA ALA A 70 -17.32 8.02 2.31
C ALA A 70 -17.55 9.31 3.12
N ARG A 71 -16.93 10.42 2.70
CA ARG A 71 -17.17 11.76 3.27
C ARG A 71 -18.40 12.45 2.71
N ALA A 72 -18.87 12.05 1.53
CA ALA A 72 -20.16 12.49 1.02
C ALA A 72 -21.22 11.94 1.98
N LYS A 73 -21.59 12.79 2.95
CA LYS A 73 -22.66 12.56 3.91
C LYS A 73 -23.82 11.88 3.17
N PRO A 74 -24.34 10.73 3.63
CA PRO A 74 -25.49 10.12 2.98
C PRO A 74 -26.57 11.19 2.95
N ARG A 75 -26.95 11.62 1.75
CA ARG A 75 -28.12 12.46 1.57
C ARG A 75 -29.29 11.51 1.80
N ASN A 76 -29.59 11.31 3.07
CA ASN A 76 -30.72 10.52 3.51
C ASN A 76 -31.97 11.14 2.84
N PRO A 77 -32.82 10.34 2.19
CA PRO A 77 -34.08 10.83 1.66
C PRO A 77 -34.95 11.41 2.77
#